data_AF-A0A522LVV8-F1
#
_entry.id   AF-A0A522LVV8-F1
#
_cell.length_a   1.000
_cell.length_b   1.000
_cell.length_c   1.000
_cell.angle_alpha   90.00
_cell.angle_beta   90.00
_cell.angle_gamma   90.00
#
_symmetry.space_group_name_H-M   'P 1'
#
loop_
_entity.id
_entity.type
_entity.pdbx_description
1 polymer ?
#
loop_
_entity_poly.entity_id
_entity_poly.type
_entity_poly.pdbx_seq_one_letter_code
_entity_poly.pdbx_strand_id
1 'polypeptide(L)'
;MTSRRVIAGLATCALLLGLLAGCASAPPEKWEGRKIDEAIAAYGPPTKVTPSDAGKLYVWVSRHTMQGMGGFPGATRETHVTRRMMTVNPDGVITSYNLVDQ
;
A
#
# COMPACT_ATOMS: atom_id res chain seq x y z
N MET A 1 47.82 -33.37 -34.21
CA MET A 1 47.93 -31.91 -33.98
C MET A 1 46.90 -31.20 -34.85
N THR A 2 45.75 -30.81 -34.28
CA THR A 2 44.75 -29.82 -34.80
C THR A 2 43.53 -29.87 -33.87
N SER A 3 43.55 -29.14 -32.75
CA SER A 3 43.09 -27.76 -32.59
C SER A 3 41.57 -27.65 -32.39
N ARG A 4 41.21 -27.52 -31.09
CA ARG A 4 39.90 -27.14 -30.55
C ARG A 4 39.30 -25.97 -31.33
N ARG A 5 38.10 -26.13 -31.88
CA ARG A 5 37.31 -25.04 -32.45
C ARG A 5 36.02 -24.86 -31.66
N VAL A 6 36.00 -23.76 -30.92
CA VAL A 6 34.88 -22.82 -30.81
C VAL A 6 33.55 -23.42 -30.31
N ILE A 7 33.41 -23.53 -28.99
CA ILE A 7 32.10 -23.54 -28.31
C ILE A 7 32.18 -22.52 -27.18
N ALA A 8 32.22 -21.24 -27.54
CA ALA A 8 32.17 -20.13 -26.58
C ALA A 8 31.52 -18.93 -27.27
N GLY A 9 30.19 -18.96 -27.42
CA GLY A 9 29.52 -17.89 -28.16
C GLY A 9 28.01 -17.77 -28.02
N LEU A 10 27.36 -18.46 -27.07
CA LEU A 10 25.89 -18.49 -27.00
C LEU A 10 25.33 -18.45 -25.57
N ALA A 11 26.09 -17.98 -24.57
CA ALA A 11 25.65 -17.98 -23.17
C ALA A 11 25.47 -16.58 -22.55
N THR A 12 25.78 -15.50 -23.27
CA THR A 12 25.92 -14.17 -22.63
C THR A 12 24.75 -13.20 -22.88
N CYS A 13 23.89 -13.45 -23.88
CA CYS A 13 22.78 -12.53 -24.20
C CYS A 13 21.45 -12.84 -23.50
N ALA A 14 21.31 -13.99 -22.83
CA ALA A 14 20.04 -14.38 -22.19
C ALA A 14 19.91 -13.94 -20.72
N LEU A 15 20.98 -13.40 -20.11
CA LEU A 15 21.01 -13.08 -18.66
C LEU A 15 20.66 -11.62 -18.33
N LEU A 16 20.54 -10.73 -19.32
CA LEU A 16 20.40 -9.28 -19.07
C LEU A 16 18.99 -8.70 -19.29
N LEU A 17 18.02 -9.48 -19.76
CA LEU A 17 16.65 -8.99 -20.00
C LEU A 17 15.66 -9.25 -18.85
N GLY A 18 16.08 -9.90 -17.76
CA GLY A 18 15.19 -10.28 -16.65
C GLY A 18 15.03 -9.25 -15.53
N LEU A 19 15.79 -8.14 -15.55
CA LEU A 19 15.89 -7.22 -14.39
C LEU A 19 14.92 -6.02 -14.44
N LEU A 20 14.03 -5.95 -15.42
CA LEU A 20 12.86 -5.05 -15.39
C LEU A 20 11.63 -5.76 -14.80
N ALA A 21 11.85 -6.66 -13.84
CA ALA A 21 10.78 -7.26 -13.06
C ALA A 21 10.12 -6.17 -12.23
N GLY A 22 9.03 -5.63 -12.78
CA GLY A 22 7.97 -4.85 -12.17
C GLY A 22 8.32 -4.10 -10.89
N CYS A 23 8.21 -2.79 -10.95
CA CYS A 23 7.55 -2.08 -9.85
C CYS A 23 6.15 -2.70 -9.69
N ALA A 24 6.06 -3.84 -9.01
CA ALA A 24 4.81 -4.33 -8.49
C ALA A 24 4.42 -3.30 -7.44
N SER A 25 3.59 -2.32 -7.82
CA SER A 25 2.79 -1.64 -6.82
C SER A 25 2.10 -2.77 -6.05
N ALA A 26 2.36 -2.85 -4.76
CA ALA A 26 1.77 -3.90 -3.93
C ALA A 26 0.26 -3.89 -4.23
N PRO A 27 -0.35 -5.07 -4.53
CA PRO A 27 -1.78 -5.12 -4.77
C PRO A 27 -2.48 -4.47 -3.56
N PRO A 28 -3.57 -3.71 -3.78
CA PRO A 28 -4.26 -3.05 -2.68
C PRO A 28 -4.58 -4.08 -1.61
N GLU A 29 -4.24 -3.76 -0.37
CA GLU A 29 -4.46 -4.65 0.77
C GLU A 29 -5.94 -5.05 0.80
N LYS A 30 -6.23 -6.35 0.61
CA LYS A 30 -7.60 -6.85 0.54
C LYS A 30 -8.13 -7.06 1.95
N TRP A 31 -9.13 -6.26 2.32
CA TRP A 31 -9.74 -6.29 3.65
C TRP A 31 -11.14 -6.91 3.66
N GLU A 32 -11.84 -6.91 2.53
CA GLU A 32 -13.17 -7.48 2.42
C GLU A 32 -13.19 -8.96 2.76
N GLY A 33 -14.15 -9.36 3.59
CA GLY A 33 -14.33 -10.72 4.12
C GLY A 33 -13.61 -10.99 5.45
N ARG A 34 -12.72 -10.10 5.90
CA ARG A 34 -12.01 -10.24 7.19
C ARG A 34 -12.83 -9.71 8.35
N LYS A 35 -12.45 -10.09 9.58
CA LYS A 35 -13.06 -9.54 10.80
C LYS A 35 -12.49 -8.17 11.11
N ILE A 36 -13.35 -7.26 11.58
CA ILE A 36 -12.94 -5.90 11.96
C ILE A 36 -11.87 -5.87 13.05
N ASP A 37 -11.85 -6.86 13.93
CA ASP A 37 -10.83 -6.98 15.00
C ASP A 37 -9.41 -7.12 14.43
N GLU A 38 -9.25 -7.75 13.27
CA GLU A 38 -7.96 -7.85 12.59
C GLU A 38 -7.47 -6.47 12.10
N ALA A 39 -8.38 -5.63 11.60
CA ALA A 39 -8.04 -4.28 11.18
C ALA A 39 -7.72 -3.37 12.38
N ILE A 40 -8.44 -3.53 13.49
CA ILE A 40 -8.14 -2.81 14.74
C ILE A 40 -6.78 -3.24 15.30
N ALA A 41 -6.44 -4.53 15.23
CA ALA A 41 -5.13 -5.02 15.63
C ALA A 41 -4.01 -4.48 14.74
N ALA A 42 -4.25 -4.35 13.43
CA ALA A 42 -3.25 -3.86 12.46
C ALA A 42 -3.03 -2.35 12.52
N TYR A 43 -4.09 -1.57 12.67
CA TYR A 43 -4.05 -0.10 12.55
C TYR A 43 -4.26 0.65 13.88
N GLY A 44 -4.58 -0.08 14.95
CA GLY A 44 -4.99 0.49 16.23
C GLY A 44 -6.47 0.92 16.24
N PRO A 45 -6.92 1.60 17.31
CA PRO A 45 -8.29 2.06 17.44
C PRO A 45 -8.70 3.00 16.30
N PRO A 46 -9.95 2.91 15.79
CA PRO A 46 -10.44 3.83 14.78
C PRO A 46 -10.55 5.26 15.34
N THR A 47 -10.29 6.25 14.49
CA THR A 47 -10.52 7.66 14.81
C THR A 47 -12.01 7.95 15.01
N LYS A 48 -12.87 7.30 14.23
CA LYS A 48 -14.33 7.45 14.32
C LYS A 48 -15.03 6.16 13.91
N VAL A 49 -16.17 5.89 14.54
CA VAL A 49 -17.13 4.88 14.10
C VAL A 49 -18.50 5.56 13.92
N THR A 50 -19.13 5.39 12.77
CA THR A 50 -20.47 5.92 12.49
C THR A 50 -21.41 4.83 11.99
N PRO A 51 -22.72 4.93 12.25
CA PRO A 51 -23.70 4.07 11.57
C PRO A 51 -23.62 4.22 10.04
N SER A 52 -23.90 3.14 9.32
CA SER A 52 -24.19 3.17 7.88
C SER A 52 -25.33 2.23 7.56
N ASP A 53 -25.95 2.34 6.38
CA ASP A 53 -27.06 1.48 5.97
C ASP A 53 -26.70 -0.02 5.99
N ALA A 54 -25.41 -0.33 5.80
CA ALA A 54 -24.88 -1.69 5.81
C ALA A 54 -24.37 -2.16 7.19
N GLY A 55 -24.43 -1.32 8.22
CA GLY A 55 -23.95 -1.61 9.58
C GLY A 55 -23.19 -0.44 10.19
N LYS A 56 -21.86 -0.51 10.19
CA LYS A 56 -20.99 0.53 10.75
C LYS A 56 -19.87 0.88 9.78
N LEU A 57 -19.52 2.16 9.73
CA LEU A 57 -18.35 2.68 9.04
C LEU A 57 -17.26 3.01 10.05
N TYR A 58 -16.11 2.33 9.94
CA TYR A 58 -14.91 2.56 10.72
C TYR A 58 -13.95 3.44 9.93
N VAL A 59 -13.42 4.48 10.57
CA VAL A 59 -12.56 5.48 9.93
C VAL A 59 -11.27 5.65 10.72
N TRP A 60 -10.13 5.52 10.04
CA TRP A 60 -8.80 5.89 10.54
C TRP A 60 -8.29 7.08 9.73
N VAL A 61 -7.80 8.10 10.41
CA VAL A 61 -7.20 9.28 9.78
C VAL A 61 -5.78 9.44 10.29
N SER A 62 -4.80 9.42 9.38
CA SER A 62 -3.42 9.81 9.65
C SER A 62 -3.11 11.14 8.98
N ARG A 63 -2.38 12.01 9.67
CA ARG A 63 -1.92 13.30 9.14
C ARG A 63 -0.41 13.40 9.33
N HIS A 64 0.31 13.56 8.23
CA HIS A 64 1.74 13.78 8.21
C HIS A 64 2.04 15.14 7.59
N THR A 65 2.64 16.03 8.36
CA THR A 65 3.15 17.30 7.82
C THR A 65 4.64 17.14 7.55
N MET A 66 5.01 17.15 6.27
CA MET A 66 6.40 17.19 5.86
C MET A 66 6.85 18.65 5.88
N GLN A 67 7.83 18.96 6.71
CA GLN A 67 8.53 20.24 6.61
C GLN A 67 9.54 20.11 5.49
N GLY A 68 9.44 20.99 4.49
CA GLY A 68 10.42 21.07 3.41
C GLY A 68 11.84 21.21 3.96
N MET A 69 12.81 20.72 3.19
CA MET A 69 14.22 20.67 3.52
C MET A 69 14.83 22.08 3.47
N GLY A 70 14.50 22.89 4.47
CA GLY A 70 14.93 24.28 4.57
C GLY A 70 14.21 24.90 5.75
N GLY A 71 14.88 25.03 6.88
CA GLY A 71 14.38 25.63 8.12
C GLY A 71 14.10 27.14 8.02
N PHE A 72 13.73 27.63 6.82
CA PHE A 72 13.40 29.01 6.55
C PHE A 72 11.91 29.26 6.86
N PRO A 73 11.56 30.35 7.56
CA PRO A 73 10.17 30.77 7.70
C PRO A 73 9.54 30.97 6.31
N GLY A 74 8.51 30.19 5.98
CA GLY A 74 7.85 30.22 4.67
C GLY A 74 8.24 29.10 3.71
N ALA A 75 9.12 28.16 4.09
CA ALA A 75 9.35 26.95 3.31
C ALA A 75 8.05 26.16 3.11
N THR A 76 7.90 25.54 1.93
CA THR A 76 6.73 24.75 1.57
C THR A 76 6.48 23.68 2.62
N ARG A 77 5.26 23.68 3.18
CA ARG A 77 4.76 22.66 4.11
C ARG A 77 3.73 21.84 3.35
N GLU A 78 4.04 20.60 3.08
CA GLU A 78 3.08 19.66 2.51
C GLU A 78 2.44 18.87 3.65
N THR A 79 1.12 18.81 3.66
CA THR A 79 0.37 18.01 4.63
C THR A 79 -0.30 16.89 3.88
N HIS A 80 0.15 15.67 4.14
CA HIS A 80 -0.47 14.46 3.64
C HIS A 80 -1.51 13.96 4.65
N VAL A 81 -2.70 13.65 4.17
CA VAL A 81 -3.79 13.08 4.96
C VAL A 81 -4.22 11.77 4.34
N THR A 82 -3.94 10.68 5.04
CA THR A 82 -4.37 9.35 4.64
C THR A 82 -5.61 8.94 5.46
N ARG A 83 -6.69 8.58 4.77
CA ARG A 83 -7.94 8.11 5.37
C ARG A 83 -8.25 6.68 4.94
N ARG A 84 -8.39 5.77 5.91
CA ARG A 84 -8.89 4.41 5.71
C ARG A 84 -10.33 4.33 6.17
N MET A 85 -11.19 3.76 5.34
CA MET A 85 -12.62 3.60 5.61
C MET A 85 -13.01 2.16 5.37
N MET A 86 -13.67 1.54 6.36
CA MET A 86 -14.16 0.17 6.26
C MET A 86 -15.63 0.13 6.64
N THR A 87 -16.47 -0.39 5.76
CA THR A 87 -17.86 -0.72 6.08
C THR A 87 -17.90 -2.13 6.62
N VAL A 88 -18.57 -2.29 7.76
CA VAL A 88 -18.63 -3.53 8.53
C VAL A 88 -20.09 -3.88 8.75
N ASN A 89 -20.45 -5.12 8.41
CA ASN A 89 -21.81 -5.63 8.62
C ASN A 89 -22.07 -5.95 10.11
N PRO A 90 -23.32 -6.28 10.49
CA PRO A 90 -23.64 -6.64 11.88
C PRO A 90 -22.84 -7.82 12.43
N ASP A 91 -22.36 -8.73 11.58
CA ASP A 91 -21.53 -9.89 11.97
C ASP A 91 -20.06 -9.52 12.23
N GLY A 92 -19.69 -8.24 12.11
CA GLY A 92 -18.32 -7.76 12.29
C GLY A 92 -17.40 -8.09 11.10
N VAL A 93 -17.96 -8.36 9.92
CA VAL A 93 -17.20 -8.64 8.69
C VAL A 93 -17.10 -7.39 7.84
N ILE A 94 -15.89 -7.11 7.34
CA ILE A 94 -15.64 -5.99 6.44
C ILE A 94 -16.25 -6.30 5.07
N THR A 95 -17.15 -5.44 4.60
CA THR A 95 -17.84 -5.60 3.30
C THR A 95 -17.30 -4.66 2.22
N SER A 96 -16.62 -3.59 2.62
CA SER A 96 -15.97 -2.65 1.70
C SER A 96 -14.81 -1.97 2.39
N TYR A 97 -13.70 -1.82 1.68
CA TYR A 97 -12.54 -1.03 2.07
C TYR A 97 -12.25 0.07 1.07
N ASN A 98 -11.95 1.26 1.59
CA ASN A 98 -11.55 2.41 0.78
C ASN A 98 -10.40 3.15 1.46
N LEU A 99 -9.34 3.40 0.69
CA LEU A 99 -8.18 4.20 1.08
C LEU A 99 -8.19 5.47 0.25
N VAL A 100 -8.17 6.62 0.91
CA VAL A 100 -8.01 7.94 0.28
C VAL A 100 -6.72 8.55 0.81
N ASP A 101 -5.85 8.97 -0.11
CA ASP A 101 -4.62 9.69 0.20
C ASP A 101 -4.69 11.07 -0.45
N GLN A 102 -4.49 12.13 0.34
CA GLN A 102 -4.64 13.54 -0.05
C GLN A 102 -3.42 14.35 0.33
#